data_AF-G7EVN7-F1
#
_entry.id   AF-G7EVN7-F1
#
_cell.length_a   1.000
_cell.length_b   1.000
_cell.length_c   1.000
_cell.angle_alpha   90.00
_cell.angle_beta   90.00
_cell.angle_gamma   90.00
#
_symmetry.space_group_name_H-M   'P 1'
#
loop_
_entity.id
_entity.type
_entity.pdbx_description
1 polymer ?
#
loop_
_entity_poly.entity_id
_entity_poly.type
_entity_poly.pdbx_seq_one_letter_code
_entity_poly.pdbx_strand_id
1 'polypeptide(L)'
;MSDREIWVAILIMSSIISGILYVVFGQMTVRKLRKNPKTKDILGLEVISGWDIINVAQAFSLPRRWLLKIEKSKFSFMYAHSSLLFENTTKFDRFLGCIFYWLLTLSGLFGALLVVLNLFGVFS
;
A
#
# COMPACT_ATOMS: atom_id res chain seq x y z
N MET A 1 -5.11 -0.19 -31.99
CA MET A 1 -5.14 0.41 -30.64
C MET A 1 -4.43 1.74 -30.71
N SER A 2 -5.06 2.80 -30.23
CA SER A 2 -4.36 4.06 -29.99
C SER A 2 -3.31 3.87 -28.88
N ASP A 3 -2.27 4.69 -28.89
CA ASP A 3 -1.28 4.78 -27.82
C ASP A 3 -1.95 5.00 -26.45
N ARG A 4 -2.98 5.85 -26.39
CA ARG A 4 -3.82 6.07 -25.20
C ARG A 4 -4.45 4.77 -24.70
N GLU A 5 -5.06 3.97 -25.58
CA GLU A 5 -5.68 2.70 -25.21
C GLU A 5 -4.69 1.71 -24.61
N ILE A 6 -3.45 1.66 -25.13
CA ILE A 6 -2.40 0.79 -24.60
C ILE A 6 -2.07 1.18 -23.16
N TRP A 7 -1.84 2.47 -22.89
CA TRP A 7 -1.48 2.94 -21.55
C TRP A 7 -2.62 2.75 -20.54
N VAL A 8 -3.86 3.01 -20.95
CA VAL A 8 -5.04 2.76 -20.12
C VAL A 8 -5.21 1.26 -19.84
N ALA A 9 -5.00 0.39 -20.83
CA ALA A 9 -5.06 -1.05 -20.63
C ALA A 9 -4.01 -1.53 -19.61
N ILE A 10 -2.76 -1.04 -19.70
CA ILE A 10 -1.71 -1.33 -18.72
C ILE A 10 -2.12 -0.86 -17.32
N LEU A 11 -2.68 0.35 -17.22
CA LEU A 11 -3.17 0.88 -15.95
C LEU A 11 -4.28 0.00 -15.35
N ILE A 12 -5.26 -0.41 -16.16
CA ILE A 12 -6.35 -1.30 -15.71
C ILE A 12 -5.78 -2.65 -15.23
N MET A 13 -4.90 -3.27 -16.00
CA MET A 13 -4.28 -4.55 -15.62
C MET A 13 -3.49 -4.43 -14.31
N SER A 14 -2.69 -3.38 -14.15
CA SER A 14 -1.94 -3.13 -12.91
C SER A 14 -2.86 -2.88 -11.71
N SER A 15 -4.02 -2.25 -11.93
CA SER A 15 -5.02 -1.99 -10.91
C SER A 15 -5.74 -3.27 -10.46
N ILE A 16 -6.06 -4.16 -11.40
CA ILE A 16 -6.62 -5.48 -11.11
C ILE A 16 -5.64 -6.31 -10.28
N ILE A 17 -4.36 -6.36 -10.69
CA ILE A 17 -3.32 -7.08 -9.94
C ILE A 17 -3.16 -6.49 -8.54
N SER A 18 -3.18 -5.16 -8.40
CA SER A 18 -3.15 -4.49 -7.09
C SER A 18 -4.35 -4.86 -6.22
N GLY A 19 -5.55 -4.97 -6.80
CA GLY A 19 -6.75 -5.43 -6.10
C GLY A 19 -6.65 -6.88 -5.61
N ILE A 20 -6.11 -7.78 -6.44
CA ILE A 20 -5.85 -9.17 -6.04
C ILE A 20 -4.85 -9.19 -4.86
N LEU A 21 -3.74 -8.46 -4.99
CA LEU A 21 -2.73 -8.36 -3.93
C LEU A 21 -3.30 -7.76 -2.64
N TYR A 22 -4.18 -6.76 -2.75
CA TYR A 22 -4.87 -6.17 -1.60
C TYR A 22 -5.66 -7.22 -0.82
N VAL A 23 -6.45 -8.05 -1.51
CA VAL A 23 -7.23 -9.12 -0.89
C VAL A 23 -6.31 -10.20 -0.31
N VAL A 24 -5.31 -10.64 -1.07
CA VAL A 24 -4.38 -11.71 -0.65
C VAL A 24 -3.60 -11.26 0.59
N PHE A 25 -2.99 -10.08 0.56
CA PHE A 25 -2.25 -9.52 1.69
C PHE A 25 -3.15 -9.27 2.91
N GLY A 26 -4.36 -8.74 2.66
CA GLY A 26 -5.38 -8.54 3.68
C GLY A 26 -5.75 -9.84 4.41
N GLN A 27 -5.99 -10.92 3.67
CA GLN A 27 -6.41 -12.20 4.24
C GLN A 27 -5.26 -12.99 4.84
N MET A 28 -4.08 -12.99 4.22
CA MET A 28 -2.94 -13.80 4.66
C MET A 28 -2.16 -13.17 5.81
N THR A 29 -2.00 -11.85 5.82
CA THR A 29 -1.13 -11.13 6.76
C THR A 29 -1.95 -10.26 7.70
N VAL A 30 -2.70 -9.29 7.18
CA VAL A 30 -3.37 -8.27 8.02
C VAL A 30 -4.44 -8.90 8.91
N ARG A 31 -5.18 -9.89 8.42
CA ARG A 31 -6.15 -10.65 9.24
C ARG A 31 -5.50 -11.32 10.46
N LYS A 32 -4.26 -11.79 10.36
CA LYS A 32 -3.53 -12.38 11.50
C LYS A 32 -3.13 -11.28 12.49
N LEU A 33 -2.69 -10.13 11.98
CA LEU A 33 -2.33 -8.97 12.80
C LEU A 33 -3.53 -8.39 13.55
N ARG A 34 -4.72 -8.31 12.93
CA ARG A 34 -5.96 -7.89 13.59
C ARG A 34 -6.41 -8.82 14.72
N LYS A 35 -6.11 -10.12 14.60
CA LYS A 35 -6.44 -11.12 15.61
C LYS A 35 -5.42 -11.21 16.74
N ASN A 36 -4.21 -10.69 16.54
CA ASN A 36 -3.17 -10.75 17.54
C ASN A 36 -3.32 -9.58 18.53
N PRO A 37 -3.49 -9.85 19.83
CA PRO A 37 -3.72 -8.82 20.85
C PRO A 37 -2.56 -7.83 20.97
N LYS A 38 -1.34 -8.19 20.53
CA LYS A 38 -0.18 -7.29 20.53
C LYS A 38 -0.18 -6.29 19.37
N THR A 39 -0.90 -6.59 18.29
CA THR A 39 -0.83 -5.81 17.04
C THR A 39 -2.14 -5.19 16.60
N LYS A 40 -3.28 -5.63 17.16
CA LYS A 40 -4.61 -5.17 16.73
C LYS A 40 -4.84 -3.66 16.90
N ASP A 41 -4.28 -3.04 17.95
CA ASP A 41 -4.54 -1.64 18.30
C ASP A 41 -3.50 -0.68 17.69
N ILE A 42 -2.60 -1.19 16.84
CA ILE A 42 -1.44 -0.45 16.34
C ILE A 42 -1.28 -0.50 14.82
N LEU A 43 -2.35 -0.83 14.08
CA LEU A 43 -2.36 -0.91 12.62
C LEU A 43 -2.52 0.47 11.93
N GLY A 44 -2.47 1.55 12.70
CA GLY A 44 -2.73 2.91 12.25
C GLY A 44 -4.22 3.25 12.23
N LEU A 45 -4.56 4.45 11.77
CA LEU A 45 -5.95 4.88 11.66
C LEU A 45 -6.70 4.07 10.60
N GLU A 46 -7.81 3.46 11.00
CA GLU A 46 -8.82 2.92 10.09
C GLU A 46 -9.84 4.01 9.75
N VAL A 47 -9.47 4.95 8.87
CA VAL A 47 -10.41 6.00 8.41
C VAL A 47 -11.56 5.37 7.61
N ILE A 48 -11.28 4.29 6.89
CA ILE A 48 -12.23 3.48 6.12
C ILE A 48 -11.86 2.00 6.35
N SER A 49 -12.85 1.12 6.35
CA SER A 49 -12.64 -0.33 6.47
C SER A 49 -11.60 -0.83 5.45
N GLY A 50 -10.52 -1.44 5.95
CA GLY A 50 -9.42 -1.96 5.13
C GLY A 50 -8.27 -0.99 4.88
N TRP A 51 -8.35 0.26 5.37
CA TRP A 51 -7.26 1.23 5.25
C TRP A 51 -5.98 0.80 6.00
N ASP A 52 -6.14 0.03 7.07
CA ASP A 52 -5.05 -0.62 7.80
C ASP A 52 -4.23 -1.58 6.92
N ILE A 53 -4.80 -2.20 5.88
CA ILE A 53 -4.07 -3.03 4.92
C ILE A 53 -3.02 -2.18 4.20
N ILE A 54 -3.38 -0.96 3.79
CA ILE A 54 -2.48 -0.02 3.13
C ILE A 54 -1.44 0.50 4.12
N ASN A 55 -1.84 0.84 5.36
CA ASN A 55 -0.91 1.31 6.40
C ASN A 55 0.16 0.26 6.73
N VAL A 56 -0.23 -1.01 6.90
CA VAL A 56 0.70 -2.11 7.19
C VAL A 56 1.63 -2.35 5.99
N ALA A 57 1.10 -2.33 4.77
CA ALA A 57 1.90 -2.47 3.56
C ALA A 57 2.93 -1.33 3.40
N GLN A 58 2.51 -0.08 3.67
CA GLN A 58 3.38 1.08 3.69
C GLN A 58 4.50 0.92 4.72
N ALA A 59 4.17 0.44 5.93
CA ALA A 59 5.16 0.18 6.98
C ALA A 59 6.20 -0.87 6.57
N PHE A 60 5.86 -1.82 5.70
CA PHE A 60 6.85 -2.77 5.17
C PHE A 60 7.66 -2.24 3.99
N SER A 61 7.16 -1.21 3.32
CA SER A 61 7.73 -0.70 2.07
C SER A 61 8.70 0.46 2.27
N LEU A 62 8.52 1.24 3.34
CA LEU A 62 9.34 2.40 3.63
C LEU A 62 10.61 2.01 4.42
N PRO A 63 11.71 2.77 4.27
CA PRO A 63 12.92 2.56 5.07
C PRO A 63 12.61 2.66 6.57
N ARG A 64 13.07 1.68 7.34
CA ARG A 64 12.81 1.60 8.79
C ARG A 64 13.17 2.87 9.56
N ARG A 65 14.22 3.58 9.14
CA ARG A 65 14.63 4.87 9.73
C ARG A 65 13.55 5.96 9.60
N TRP A 66 12.83 5.99 8.48
CA TRP A 66 11.77 6.96 8.26
C TRP A 66 10.56 6.64 9.12
N LEU A 67 10.18 5.37 9.17
CA LEU A 67 9.08 4.90 10.01
C LEU A 67 9.33 5.16 11.49
N LEU A 68 10.54 4.89 11.98
CA LEU A 68 10.92 5.21 13.37
C LEU A 68 10.85 6.71 13.68
N LYS A 69 11.09 7.58 12.69
CA LYS A 69 10.96 9.03 12.86
C LYS A 69 9.49 9.46 12.95
N ILE A 70 8.62 8.84 12.13
CA ILE A 70 7.17 9.07 12.14
C ILE A 70 6.55 8.54 13.45
N GLU A 71 6.96 7.36 13.88
CA GLU A 71 6.53 6.70 15.11
C GLU A 71 6.87 7.52 16.37
N LYS A 72 7.96 8.30 16.34
CA LYS A 72 8.34 9.23 17.41
C LYS A 72 7.70 10.61 17.30
N SER A 73 6.94 10.87 16.24
CA SER A 73 6.31 12.17 15.98
C SER A 73 4.88 12.23 16.52
N LYS A 74 4.29 13.43 16.54
CA LYS A 74 2.86 13.62 16.91
C LYS A 74 1.88 12.91 15.97
N PHE A 75 2.33 12.43 14.81
CA PHE A 75 1.52 11.71 13.82
C PHE A 75 1.58 10.19 13.99
N SER A 76 2.20 9.67 15.06
CA SER A 76 2.39 8.23 15.28
C SER A 76 1.09 7.43 15.19
N PHE A 77 -0.03 7.96 15.69
CA PHE A 77 -1.35 7.32 15.64
C PHE A 77 -1.90 7.08 14.23
N MET A 78 -1.46 7.88 13.24
CA MET A 78 -1.91 7.74 11.85
C MET A 78 -1.23 6.57 11.13
N TYR A 79 -0.07 6.14 11.61
CA TYR A 79 0.76 5.14 10.97
C TYR A 79 0.82 3.88 11.83
N ALA A 80 1.03 2.74 11.18
CA ALA A 80 1.19 1.50 11.93
C ALA A 80 2.54 1.47 12.66
N HIS A 81 2.56 1.00 13.92
CA HIS A 81 3.79 0.90 14.71
C HIS A 81 4.76 -0.13 14.09
N SER A 82 5.77 0.38 13.40
CA SER A 82 6.66 -0.39 12.55
C SER A 82 7.48 -1.42 13.32
N SER A 83 7.87 -1.12 14.57
CA SER A 83 8.65 -2.02 15.42
C SER A 83 7.92 -3.34 15.68
N LEU A 84 6.71 -3.25 16.22
CA LEU A 84 5.86 -4.40 16.58
C LEU A 84 5.34 -5.16 15.36
N LEU A 85 5.06 -4.47 14.24
CA LEU A 85 4.70 -5.13 12.99
C LEU A 85 5.81 -6.03 12.48
N PHE A 86 7.06 -5.56 12.49
CA PHE A 86 8.19 -6.38 12.04
C PHE A 86 8.40 -7.57 12.99
N GLU A 87 8.23 -7.41 14.30
CA GLU A 87 8.37 -8.52 15.25
C GLU A 87 7.31 -9.61 15.10
N ASN A 88 6.11 -9.27 14.62
CA ASN A 88 4.99 -10.19 14.48
C ASN A 88 4.71 -10.63 13.03
N THR A 89 5.62 -10.36 12.09
CA THR A 89 5.49 -10.76 10.68
C THR A 89 6.74 -11.44 10.13
N THR A 90 6.51 -12.32 9.15
CA THR A 90 7.57 -13.04 8.45
C THR A 90 8.20 -12.19 7.34
N LYS A 91 9.36 -12.61 6.81
CA LYS A 91 9.96 -11.97 5.63
C LYS A 91 9.04 -12.03 4.40
N PHE A 92 8.25 -13.11 4.28
CA PHE A 92 7.28 -13.27 3.20
C PHE A 92 6.16 -12.22 3.30
N ASP A 93 5.58 -12.04 4.49
CA ASP A 93 4.56 -11.01 4.73
C ASP A 93 5.05 -9.62 4.32
N ARG A 94 6.29 -9.28 4.71
CA ARG A 94 6.90 -7.98 4.40
C ARG A 94 7.15 -7.81 2.90
N PHE A 95 7.64 -8.85 2.24
CA PHE A 95 7.87 -8.84 0.80
C PHE A 95 6.56 -8.68 0.03
N LEU A 96 5.53 -9.43 0.41
CA LEU A 96 4.19 -9.35 -0.19
C LEU A 96 3.58 -7.96 0.00
N GLY A 97 3.66 -7.41 1.22
CA GLY A 97 3.21 -6.05 1.50
C GLY A 97 3.98 -4.99 0.70
N CYS A 98 5.29 -5.17 0.51
CA CYS A 98 6.13 -4.28 -0.28
C CYS A 98 5.72 -4.25 -1.76
N ILE A 99 5.54 -5.41 -2.38
CA ILE A 99 5.07 -5.51 -3.77
C ILE A 99 3.70 -4.86 -3.91
N PHE A 100 2.77 -5.21 -3.02
CA PHE A 100 1.42 -4.67 -3.03
C PHE A 100 1.43 -3.13 -2.95
N TYR A 101 2.14 -2.57 -1.97
CA TYR A 101 2.16 -1.13 -1.74
C TYR A 101 2.73 -0.36 -2.94
N TRP A 102 3.87 -0.83 -3.48
CA TRP A 102 4.51 -0.15 -4.60
C TRP A 102 3.72 -0.30 -5.88
N LEU A 103 3.12 -1.47 -6.15
CA LEU A 103 2.25 -1.62 -7.31
C LEU A 103 1.04 -0.68 -7.22
N LEU A 104 0.35 -0.65 -6.08
CA LEU A 104 -0.79 0.25 -5.86
C LEU A 104 -0.38 1.72 -6.04
N THR A 105 0.73 2.13 -5.40
CA THR A 105 1.22 3.51 -5.42
C THR A 105 1.64 3.93 -6.82
N LEU A 106 2.40 3.09 -7.52
CA LEU A 106 2.86 3.38 -8.89
C LEU A 106 1.68 3.41 -9.87
N SER A 107 0.73 2.47 -9.77
CA SER A 107 -0.49 2.50 -10.59
C SER A 107 -1.29 3.79 -10.37
N GLY A 108 -1.50 4.20 -9.11
CA GLY A 108 -2.21 5.44 -8.79
C GLY A 108 -1.50 6.69 -9.33
N LEU A 109 -0.19 6.81 -9.10
CA LEU A 109 0.62 7.92 -9.62
C LEU A 109 0.69 7.93 -11.15
N PHE A 110 0.80 6.76 -11.77
CA PHE A 110 0.81 6.62 -13.22
C PHE A 110 -0.54 7.04 -13.82
N GLY A 111 -1.66 6.63 -13.22
CA GLY A 111 -2.98 7.09 -13.63
C GLY A 111 -3.14 8.61 -13.54
N ALA A 112 -2.71 9.22 -12.44
CA ALA A 112 -2.73 10.67 -12.28
C ALA A 112 -1.86 11.36 -13.35
N LEU A 113 -0.67 10.83 -13.63
CA LEU A 113 0.22 11.34 -14.68
C LEU A 113 -0.43 11.24 -16.07
N LEU A 114 -1.09 10.12 -16.41
CA LEU A 114 -1.77 9.96 -17.70
C LEU A 114 -2.88 11.01 -17.89
N VAL A 115 -3.63 11.31 -16.83
CA VAL A 115 -4.65 12.38 -16.88
C VAL A 115 -4.00 13.73 -17.18
N VAL A 116 -2.90 14.06 -16.50
CA VAL A 116 -2.15 15.31 -16.73
C VAL A 116 -1.62 15.39 -18.17
N LEU A 117 -1.01 14.31 -18.67
CA LEU A 117 -0.50 14.27 -20.05
C LEU A 117 -1.62 14.41 -21.09
N ASN A 118 -2.78 13.81 -20.84
CA ASN A 118 -3.96 13.97 -21.69
C ASN A 118 -4.44 15.43 -21.70
N LEU A 119 -4.45 16.11 -20.56
CA LEU A 119 -4.81 17.54 -20.48
C LEU A 119 -3.84 18.43 -21.28
N PHE A 120 -2.57 18.05 -21.37
CA PHE A 120 -1.57 18.74 -22.19
C PHE A 120 -1.59 18.34 -23.69
N GLY A 121 -2.51 17.47 -24.11
CA GLY A 121 -2.64 17.05 -25.50
C GLY A 121 -1.52 16.14 -26.00
N VAL A 122 -0.84 15.42 -25.09
CA VAL A 122 0.24 14.47 -25.45
C VAL A 122 -0.30 13.27 -26.22
N PHE A 123 -1.54 12.85 -25.93
CA PHE A 123 -2.21 11.75 -26.62
C PHE A 123 -3.10 12.30 -27.73
N SER A 124 -3.04 11.68 -28.91
CA SER A 124 -3.90 11.96 -30.07
C SER A 124 -5.22 11.19 -30.00
#